data_AF-A0A2V5YDT0-F1
#
_entry.id   AF-A0A2V5YDT0-F1
#
_cell.length_a   1.000
_cell.length_b   1.000
_cell.length_c   1.000
_cell.angle_alpha   90.00
_cell.angle_beta   90.00
_cell.angle_gamma   90.00
#
_symmetry.space_group_name_H-M   'P 1'
#
loop_
_entity.id
_entity.type
_entity.pdbx_description
1 polymer ?
#
loop_
_entity_poly.entity_id
_entity_poly.type
_entity_poly.pdbx_seq_one_letter_code
_entity_poly.pdbx_strand_id
1 'polypeptide(L)'
;MLPSGQRVANEMGITPLSNADLAELQPIRRSFVQSTPLFYYILKEAEVREDGLRLGPVAARIVAEVFIGLLQLDPDSYFSAQPNWVPTLPTHDGAPESFRMIDFLTFAGVDPASRGQ
;
A
#
# COMPACT_ATOMS: atom_id res chain seq x y z
N MET A 1 9.37 14.04 -17.44
CA MET A 1 8.65 12.75 -17.59
C MET A 1 8.97 11.88 -16.38
N LEU A 2 8.02 11.03 -15.96
CA LEU A 2 8.25 10.08 -14.86
C LEU A 2 9.28 9.00 -15.27
N PRO A 3 10.13 8.52 -14.34
CA PRO A 3 11.05 7.41 -14.58
C PRO A 3 10.32 6.09 -14.85
N SER A 4 10.99 5.12 -15.49
CA SER A 4 10.46 3.77 -15.67
C SER A 4 10.39 3.00 -14.36
N GLY A 5 9.55 1.98 -14.30
CA GLY A 5 9.44 1.13 -13.11
C GLY A 5 10.75 0.43 -12.75
N GLN A 6 11.53 -0.05 -13.73
CA GLN A 6 12.85 -0.61 -13.49
C GLN A 6 13.81 0.41 -12.88
N ARG A 7 13.78 1.67 -13.35
CA ARG A 7 14.64 2.74 -12.81
C ARG A 7 14.26 3.06 -11.36
N VAL A 8 12.96 3.15 -11.07
CA VAL A 8 12.48 3.36 -9.69
C VAL A 8 12.85 2.20 -8.79
N ALA A 9 12.67 0.95 -9.24
CA ALA A 9 13.06 -0.24 -8.49
C ALA A 9 14.55 -0.22 -8.12
N ASN A 10 15.42 0.05 -9.11
CA ASN A 10 16.86 0.15 -8.88
C ASN A 10 17.22 1.26 -7.88
N GLU A 11 16.61 2.45 -8.00
CA GLU A 11 16.84 3.56 -7.07
C GLU A 11 16.42 3.21 -5.63
N MET A 12 15.36 2.41 -5.49
CA MET A 12 14.88 1.90 -4.19
C MET A 12 15.67 0.70 -3.67
N GLY A 13 16.65 0.19 -4.40
CA GLY A 13 17.37 -1.05 -4.05
C GLY A 13 16.51 -2.32 -4.15
N ILE A 14 15.43 -2.27 -4.92
CA ILE A 14 14.50 -3.37 -5.16
C ILE A 14 14.90 -4.06 -6.47
N THR A 15 15.05 -5.39 -6.45
CA THR A 15 15.29 -6.17 -7.67
C THR A 15 14.20 -5.87 -8.69
N PRO A 16 14.50 -5.42 -9.92
CA PRO A 16 13.48 -5.13 -10.91
C PRO A 16 12.84 -6.41 -11.46
N LEU A 17 11.64 -6.31 -12.03
CA LEU A 17 11.05 -7.37 -12.84
C LEU A 17 11.95 -7.69 -14.03
N SER A 18 11.99 -8.96 -14.41
CA SER A 18 12.79 -9.41 -15.53
C SER A 18 12.19 -8.97 -16.86
N ASN A 19 13.00 -8.96 -17.92
CA ASN A 19 12.50 -8.74 -19.28
C ASN A 19 11.48 -9.82 -19.71
N ALA A 20 11.54 -11.02 -19.11
CA ALA A 20 10.59 -12.10 -19.38
C ALA A 20 9.22 -11.78 -18.80
N ASP A 21 9.17 -11.27 -17.56
CA ASP A 21 7.93 -10.82 -16.90
C ASP A 21 7.24 -9.70 -17.69
N LEU A 22 8.01 -8.94 -18.47
CA LEU A 22 7.55 -7.76 -19.22
C LEU A 22 7.43 -8.02 -20.73
N ALA A 23 7.61 -9.27 -21.18
CA ALA A 23 7.67 -9.61 -22.60
C ALA A 23 6.38 -9.26 -23.36
N GLU A 24 5.23 -9.23 -22.68
CA GLU A 24 3.93 -8.85 -23.23
C GLU A 24 3.87 -7.41 -23.74
N LEU A 25 4.80 -6.55 -23.33
CA LEU A 25 4.89 -5.17 -23.81
C LEU A 25 5.60 -5.04 -25.16
N GLN A 26 6.30 -6.09 -25.63
CA GLN A 26 7.03 -6.07 -26.89
C GLN A 26 6.18 -5.67 -28.10
N PRO A 27 4.94 -6.18 -28.29
CA PRO A 27 4.10 -5.83 -29.43
C PRO A 27 3.63 -4.37 -29.42
N ILE A 28 3.52 -3.76 -28.22
CA ILE A 28 3.12 -2.35 -28.07
C ILE A 28 4.29 -1.44 -28.44
N ARG A 29 5.45 -1.66 -27.81
CA ARG A 29 6.71 -0.99 -28.14
C ARG A 29 7.86 -1.78 -27.55
N ARG A 30 8.81 -2.20 -28.39
CA ARG A 30 10.00 -2.98 -27.96
C ARG A 30 10.76 -2.32 -26.80
N SER A 31 10.87 -1.00 -26.77
CA SER A 31 11.58 -0.27 -25.71
C SER A 31 10.90 -0.34 -24.34
N PHE A 32 9.61 -0.70 -24.28
CA PHE A 32 8.89 -0.79 -23.00
C PHE A 32 9.38 -1.95 -22.14
N VAL A 33 9.91 -3.03 -22.73
CA VAL A 33 10.49 -4.11 -21.94
C VAL A 33 11.67 -3.62 -21.08
N GLN A 34 12.48 -2.70 -21.61
CA GLN A 34 13.64 -2.15 -20.87
C GLN A 34 13.29 -0.87 -20.09
N SER A 35 12.17 -0.22 -20.40
CA SER A 35 11.77 1.06 -19.83
C SER A 35 10.25 1.11 -19.72
N THR A 36 9.71 0.30 -18.82
CA THR A 36 8.27 0.13 -18.62
C THR A 36 7.71 1.38 -17.94
N PRO A 37 6.63 2.00 -18.46
CA PRO A 37 5.93 3.08 -17.75
C PRO A 37 5.59 2.67 -16.32
N LEU A 38 5.91 3.52 -15.34
CA LEU A 38 5.80 3.18 -13.91
C LEU A 38 4.43 2.61 -13.53
N PHE A 39 3.34 3.20 -14.02
CA PHE A 39 1.98 2.75 -13.72
C PHE A 39 1.73 1.29 -14.12
N TYR A 40 2.26 0.86 -15.28
CA TYR A 40 2.09 -0.51 -15.74
C TYR A 40 2.97 -1.44 -14.93
N TYR A 41 4.22 -1.02 -14.70
CA TYR A 41 5.20 -1.80 -13.96
C TYR A 41 4.67 -2.18 -12.57
N ILE A 42 4.06 -1.25 -11.83
CA ILE A 42 3.53 -1.53 -10.48
C ILE A 42 2.35 -2.51 -10.50
N LEU A 43 1.53 -2.51 -11.57
CA LEU A 43 0.45 -3.48 -11.74
C LEU A 43 1.03 -4.87 -12.07
N LYS A 44 2.00 -4.93 -12.99
CA LYS A 44 2.67 -6.19 -13.33
C LYS A 44 3.46 -6.74 -12.15
N GLU A 45 4.05 -5.87 -11.33
CA GLU A 45 4.76 -6.26 -10.12
C GLU A 45 3.82 -6.90 -9.09
N ALA A 46 2.63 -6.33 -8.91
CA ALA A 46 1.59 -6.91 -8.06
C ALA A 46 1.14 -8.28 -8.59
N GLU A 47 0.89 -8.42 -9.89
CA GLU A 47 0.52 -9.69 -10.51
C GLU A 47 1.58 -10.78 -10.29
N VAL A 48 2.86 -10.45 -10.56
CA VAL A 48 3.95 -11.44 -10.57
C VAL A 48 4.42 -11.82 -9.16
N ARG A 49 4.39 -10.89 -8.19
CA ARG A 49 4.98 -11.11 -6.86
C ARG A 49 3.97 -11.40 -5.77
N GLU A 50 2.74 -10.91 -5.94
CA GLU A 50 1.71 -10.90 -4.90
C GLU A 50 0.38 -11.49 -5.41
N ASP A 51 0.41 -12.24 -6.52
CA ASP A 51 -0.76 -12.82 -7.20
C ASP A 51 -1.86 -11.79 -7.53
N GLY A 52 -1.48 -10.51 -7.66
CA GLY A 52 -2.40 -9.39 -7.84
C GLY A 52 -3.26 -9.05 -6.61
N LEU A 53 -3.03 -9.71 -5.47
CA LEU A 53 -3.80 -9.51 -4.24
C LEU A 53 -3.28 -8.33 -3.40
N ARG A 54 -2.02 -7.93 -3.59
CA ARG A 54 -1.36 -6.83 -2.88
C ARG A 54 -0.43 -6.05 -3.79
N LEU A 55 -0.05 -4.86 -3.34
CA LEU A 55 0.98 -4.07 -3.99
C LEU A 55 2.34 -4.78 -3.89
N GLY A 56 3.05 -4.84 -5.01
CA GLY A 56 4.44 -5.27 -5.04
C GLY A 56 5.39 -4.26 -4.36
N PRO A 57 6.67 -4.61 -4.15
CA PRO A 57 7.61 -3.83 -3.35
C PRO A 57 7.77 -2.36 -3.77
N VAL A 58 7.81 -2.04 -5.07
CA VAL A 58 7.94 -0.64 -5.54
C VAL A 58 6.68 0.13 -5.20
N ALA A 59 5.52 -0.43 -5.56
CA ALA A 59 4.24 0.22 -5.34
C ALA A 59 3.94 0.41 -3.85
N ALA A 60 4.20 -0.63 -3.05
CA ALA A 60 4.02 -0.60 -1.60
C ALA A 60 4.90 0.46 -0.96
N ARG A 61 6.17 0.59 -1.38
CA ARG A 61 7.07 1.60 -0.82
C ARG A 61 6.67 3.02 -1.17
N ILE A 62 6.25 3.29 -2.41
CA ILE A 62 5.72 4.60 -2.81
C ILE A 62 4.53 4.98 -1.92
N VAL A 63 3.56 4.08 -1.77
CA VAL A 63 2.34 4.34 -1.00
C VAL A 63 2.66 4.51 0.49
N ALA A 64 3.50 3.63 1.06
CA ALA A 64 3.89 3.69 2.46
C ALA A 64 4.64 4.98 2.80
N GLU A 65 5.61 5.40 1.98
CA GLU A 65 6.37 6.63 2.22
C GLU A 65 5.49 7.88 2.11
N VAL A 66 4.47 7.88 1.24
CA VAL A 66 3.47 8.96 1.20
C VAL A 66 2.67 8.99 2.51
N PHE A 67 2.13 7.87 2.99
CA PHE A 67 1.37 7.84 4.25
C PHE A 67 2.24 8.22 5.45
N ILE A 68 3.46 7.70 5.56
CA ILE A 68 4.39 8.04 6.62
C ILE A 68 4.73 9.54 6.56
N GLY A 69 5.01 10.06 5.37
CA GLY A 69 5.28 11.49 5.17
C GLY A 69 4.10 12.37 5.60
N LEU A 70 2.87 12.01 5.23
CA LEU A 70 1.67 12.72 5.67
C LEU A 70 1.52 12.71 7.20
N LEU A 71 1.71 11.55 7.84
CA LEU A 71 1.62 11.42 9.29
C LEU A 71 2.70 12.23 10.02
N GLN A 72 3.94 12.23 9.51
CA GLN A 72 5.08 12.93 10.14
C GLN A 72 5.06 14.44 9.90
N LEU A 73 4.56 14.90 8.76
CA LEU A 73 4.60 16.31 8.36
C LEU A 73 3.35 17.10 8.75
N ASP A 74 2.29 16.42 9.18
CA ASP A 74 1.11 17.05 9.78
C ASP A 74 1.29 17.20 11.30
N PRO A 75 1.44 18.43 11.84
CA PRO A 75 1.57 18.67 13.28
C PRO A 75 0.34 18.26 14.08
N ASP A 76 -0.85 18.23 13.46
CA ASP A 76 -2.11 17.88 14.10
C ASP A 76 -2.42 16.37 13.96
N SER A 77 -1.58 15.60 13.27
CA SER A 77 -1.74 14.16 13.19
C SER A 77 -1.62 13.54 14.58
N TYR A 78 -2.38 12.46 14.83
CA TYR A 78 -2.23 11.69 16.08
C TYR A 78 -0.79 11.20 16.26
N PHE A 79 -0.09 10.86 15.17
CA PHE A 79 1.29 10.41 15.21
C PHE A 79 2.25 11.50 15.74
N SER A 80 2.03 12.76 15.36
CA SER A 80 2.85 13.90 15.79
C SER A 80 2.41 14.46 17.14
N ALA A 81 1.12 14.72 17.31
CA ALA A 81 0.56 15.41 18.48
C ALA A 81 0.44 14.51 19.72
N GLN A 82 0.18 13.20 19.52
CA GLN A 82 -0.01 12.24 20.61
C GLN A 82 0.63 10.88 20.28
N PRO A 83 1.97 10.75 20.35
CA PRO A 83 2.69 9.56 19.86
C PRO A 83 2.31 8.22 20.52
N ASN A 84 1.75 8.27 21.73
CA ASN A 84 1.28 7.10 22.48
C ASN A 84 -0.25 6.98 22.47
N TRP A 85 -0.93 7.66 21.55
CA TRP A 85 -2.38 7.62 21.45
C TRP A 85 -2.85 6.21 21.13
N VAL A 86 -3.91 5.80 21.83
CA VAL A 86 -4.68 4.60 21.56
C VAL A 86 -6.16 4.99 21.45
N PRO A 87 -6.96 4.26 20.66
CA PRO A 87 -8.40 4.52 20.56
C PRO A 87 -9.08 4.52 21.94
N THR A 88 -9.95 5.50 22.17
CA THR A 88 -10.73 5.63 23.41
C THR A 88 -12.11 4.96 23.33
N LEU A 89 -12.43 4.40 22.16
CA LEU A 89 -13.70 3.71 21.92
C LEU A 89 -13.71 2.35 22.61
N PRO A 90 -14.90 1.82 22.95
CA PRO A 90 -15.01 0.49 23.55
C PRO A 90 -14.39 -0.58 22.66
N THR A 91 -13.68 -1.52 23.29
CA THR A 91 -13.17 -2.75 22.66
C THR A 91 -13.92 -3.96 23.18
N HIS A 92 -13.99 -5.03 22.38
CA HIS A 92 -14.65 -6.28 22.74
C HIS A 92 -14.07 -6.96 23.99
N ASP A 93 -12.81 -6.70 24.34
CA ASP A 93 -12.12 -7.28 25.51
C ASP A 93 -11.79 -6.25 26.61
N GLY A 94 -12.17 -4.99 26.42
CA GLY A 94 -11.96 -3.90 27.38
C GLY A 94 -10.53 -3.31 27.43
N ALA A 95 -9.60 -3.84 26.64
CA ALA A 95 -8.23 -3.32 26.52
C ALA A 95 -8.13 -2.29 25.37
N PRO A 96 -7.78 -1.01 25.59
CA PRO A 96 -7.67 -0.02 24.51
C PRO A 96 -6.67 -0.38 23.42
N GLU A 97 -5.57 -1.05 23.77
CA GLU A 97 -4.53 -1.51 22.85
C GLU A 97 -4.97 -2.64 21.92
N SER A 98 -6.07 -3.31 22.24
CA SER A 98 -6.62 -4.41 21.44
C SER A 98 -7.53 -3.93 20.31
N PHE A 99 -7.79 -2.61 20.21
CA PHE A 99 -8.79 -2.03 19.33
C PHE A 99 -8.59 -2.46 17.87
N ARG A 100 -9.66 -2.99 17.28
CA ARG A 100 -9.71 -3.46 15.89
C ARG A 100 -10.79 -2.74 15.11
N MET A 101 -10.72 -2.87 13.79
CA MET A 101 -11.76 -2.36 12.89
C MET A 101 -13.16 -2.89 13.23
N ILE A 102 -13.28 -4.12 13.74
CA ILE A 102 -14.58 -4.66 14.16
C ILE A 102 -15.15 -3.89 15.36
N ASP A 103 -14.33 -3.47 16.32
CA ASP A 103 -14.78 -2.66 17.46
C ASP A 103 -15.31 -1.30 17.00
N PHE A 104 -14.63 -0.69 16.02
CA PHE A 104 -15.10 0.54 15.39
C PHE A 104 -16.46 0.38 14.71
N LEU A 105 -16.64 -0.70 13.93
CA LEU A 105 -17.90 -0.98 13.22
C LEU A 105 -19.03 -1.29 14.20
N THR A 106 -18.75 -2.02 15.28
CA THR A 106 -19.72 -2.31 16.35
C THR A 106 -20.13 -1.04 17.07
N PHE A 107 -19.18 -0.18 17.43
CA PHE A 107 -19.46 1.13 18.02
C PHE A 107 -20.35 1.99 17.10
N ALA A 108 -20.09 1.96 15.79
CA ALA A 108 -20.88 2.66 14.79
C ALA A 108 -22.23 1.97 14.45
N GLY A 109 -22.53 0.79 15.01
CA GLY A 109 -23.78 0.04 14.76
C GLY A 109 -23.89 -0.54 13.35
N VAL A 110 -22.75 -0.85 12.73
CA VAL A 110 -22.66 -1.32 11.33
C VAL A 110 -21.89 -2.63 11.18
N ASP A 111 -21.58 -3.31 12.27
CA ASP A 111 -20.98 -4.63 12.22
C ASP A 111 -21.98 -5.68 11.66
N PRO A 112 -21.48 -6.80 11.11
CA PRO A 112 -22.36 -7.83 10.54
C PRO A 112 -23.41 -8.38 11.51
N ALA A 113 -23.07 -8.50 12.80
CA ALA A 113 -23.99 -9.06 13.80
C ALA A 113 -25.11 -8.08 14.17
N SER A 114 -24.83 -6.77 14.25
CA SER A 114 -25.87 -5.74 14.44
C SER A 114 -26.74 -5.51 13.21
N ARG A 115 -26.25 -5.86 12.01
CA ARG A 115 -27.01 -5.77 10.75
C ARG A 115 -27.96 -6.94 10.49
N GLY A 116 -27.89 -8.02 11.29
CA GLY A 116 -28.75 -9.19 11.12
C GLY A 116 -28.54 -9.96 9.80
N GLN A 117 -27.32 -9.93 9.25
CA GLN A 117 -26.91 -10.67 8.05
C GLN A 117 -26.01 -11.86 8.39
#